data_AF-A0A523VG37-F1
#
_entry.id   AF-A0A523VG37-F1
#
_cell.length_a   1.000
_cell.length_b   1.000
_cell.length_c   1.000
_cell.angle_alpha   90.00
_cell.angle_beta   90.00
_cell.angle_gamma   90.00
#
_symmetry.space_group_name_H-M   'P 1'
#
loop_
_entity.id
_entity.type
_entity.pdbx_description
1 polymer ?
#
loop_
_entity_poly.entity_id
_entity_poly.type
_entity_poly.pdbx_seq_one_letter_code
_entity_poly.pdbx_strand_id
1 'polypeptide(L)'
;MVQQFLNDGGVALLESLLYSWDALPANTGQAIATDVTGDGRYEVVVAMRDPTSSSVFPSGALHVYGCLAGGYVDLHSETTDGLALEVLQVSDADTDGLDDVAYTESACGAHTCMVSLRILGWDGSTFAHLMGGLLEMPYPTYTLSPGRIDAESGRIGSVGAEPQRDYSEVWEWSGSVFTVTQQVWGAPVYRYHALLDGERALLAGDYAAAITIYEQVIDDETLEAFPRHYTEAEEKAWLSAFARSRLAVARIVAGDQTGGQAEFILLQISHPPGSAGHEVASLTAIFAAEYAATDSVEDACDAVLADTTASTAVLDFFNSNYGYANPIWEPPDLCPF
;
A
#
# COMPACT_ATOMS: atom_id res chain seq x y z
N MET A 1 20.95 -18.87 -25.51
CA MET A 1 22.00 -18.12 -26.24
C MET A 1 22.97 -17.48 -25.26
N VAL A 2 22.49 -16.76 -24.24
CA VAL A 2 23.30 -16.17 -23.16
C VAL A 2 24.21 -17.19 -22.48
N GLN A 3 23.68 -18.32 -22.01
CA GLN A 3 24.49 -19.37 -21.37
C GLN A 3 25.64 -19.88 -22.27
N GLN A 4 25.40 -20.07 -23.57
CA GLN A 4 26.46 -20.47 -24.50
C GLN A 4 27.53 -19.38 -24.64
N PHE A 5 27.11 -18.12 -24.77
CA PHE A 5 28.03 -16.98 -24.85
C PHE A 5 28.89 -16.85 -23.59
N LEU A 6 28.32 -17.10 -22.41
CA LEU A 6 29.07 -17.17 -21.15
C LEU A 6 30.09 -18.30 -21.14
N ASN A 7 29.71 -19.50 -21.61
CA ASN A 7 30.60 -20.65 -21.74
C ASN A 7 31.75 -20.44 -22.73
N ASP A 8 31.57 -19.55 -23.70
CA ASP A 8 32.62 -19.15 -24.65
C ASP A 8 33.56 -18.06 -24.08
N GLY A 9 33.41 -17.68 -22.81
CA GLY A 9 34.21 -16.69 -22.11
C GLY A 9 33.69 -15.25 -22.21
N GLY A 10 32.43 -15.07 -22.62
CA GLY A 10 31.83 -13.76 -22.93
C GLY A 10 31.43 -12.88 -21.75
N VAL A 11 31.67 -13.27 -20.49
CA VAL A 11 31.19 -12.56 -19.28
C VAL A 11 31.40 -11.04 -19.36
N ALA A 12 32.62 -10.60 -19.64
CA ALA A 12 32.99 -9.18 -19.68
C ALA A 12 32.32 -8.37 -20.82
N LEU A 13 31.74 -9.05 -21.81
CA LEU A 13 31.08 -8.44 -22.96
C LEU A 13 29.56 -8.60 -22.92
N LEU A 14 29.01 -9.35 -21.95
CA LEU A 14 27.59 -9.70 -21.92
C LEU A 14 26.69 -8.47 -21.93
N GLU A 15 26.96 -7.50 -21.05
CA GLU A 15 26.13 -6.29 -20.96
C GLU A 15 26.10 -5.55 -22.31
N SER A 16 27.26 -5.31 -22.93
CA SER A 16 27.34 -4.65 -24.24
C SER A 16 26.62 -5.41 -25.35
N LEU A 17 26.66 -6.75 -25.29
CA LEU A 17 25.95 -7.60 -26.23
C LEU A 17 24.44 -7.47 -26.06
N LEU A 18 23.95 -7.53 -24.82
CA LEU A 18 22.52 -7.42 -24.53
C LEU A 18 21.97 -6.03 -24.88
N TYR A 19 22.75 -4.96 -24.65
CA TYR A 19 22.42 -3.63 -25.17
C TYR A 19 22.33 -3.61 -26.70
N SER A 20 23.28 -4.26 -27.40
CA SER A 20 23.25 -4.33 -28.87
C SER A 20 22.03 -5.11 -29.42
N TRP A 21 21.44 -5.96 -28.58
CA TRP A 21 20.23 -6.71 -28.88
C TRP A 21 18.95 -6.03 -28.42
N ASP A 22 19.04 -4.86 -27.77
CA ASP A 22 17.91 -4.21 -27.12
C ASP A 22 17.24 -5.06 -26.01
N ALA A 23 17.99 -6.03 -25.45
CA ALA A 23 17.53 -6.93 -24.41
C ALA A 23 17.67 -6.35 -22.99
N LEU A 24 18.34 -5.19 -22.85
CA LEU A 24 18.43 -4.43 -21.61
C LEU A 24 17.73 -3.06 -21.75
N PRO A 25 17.00 -2.59 -20.72
CA PRO A 25 16.51 -1.21 -20.69
C PRO A 25 17.64 -0.19 -20.82
N ALA A 26 17.43 0.85 -21.62
CA ALA A 26 18.43 1.90 -21.79
C ALA A 26 18.70 2.64 -20.47
N ASN A 27 19.98 2.73 -20.07
CA ASN A 27 20.49 3.42 -18.88
C ASN A 27 20.22 2.78 -17.52
N THR A 28 19.30 1.80 -17.41
CA THR A 28 19.04 1.10 -16.14
C THR A 28 19.38 -0.39 -16.17
N GLY A 29 19.39 -1.02 -17.35
CA GLY A 29 19.72 -2.45 -17.48
C GLY A 29 21.20 -2.75 -17.21
N GLN A 30 21.46 -3.83 -16.46
CA GLN A 30 22.81 -4.23 -16.06
C GLN A 30 22.97 -5.75 -16.09
N ALA A 31 24.20 -6.21 -16.33
CA ALA A 31 24.59 -7.60 -16.08
C ALA A 31 25.68 -7.61 -14.99
N ILE A 32 25.36 -8.18 -13.83
CA ILE A 32 26.18 -8.10 -12.64
C ILE A 32 26.89 -9.43 -12.43
N ALA A 33 28.21 -9.40 -12.24
CA ALA A 33 29.00 -10.58 -11.90
C ALA A 33 29.45 -10.50 -10.44
N THR A 34 28.93 -11.38 -9.57
CA THR A 34 29.27 -11.45 -8.14
C THR A 34 29.03 -12.86 -7.59
N ASP A 35 29.60 -13.16 -6.42
CA ASP A 35 29.49 -14.46 -5.75
C ASP A 35 28.26 -14.46 -4.83
N VAL A 36 27.11 -14.86 -5.39
CA VAL A 36 25.83 -14.95 -4.66
C VAL A 36 25.61 -16.34 -4.06
N THR A 37 26.49 -17.31 -4.35
CA THR A 37 26.40 -18.68 -3.82
C THR A 37 27.40 -18.98 -2.70
N GLY A 38 28.39 -18.11 -2.50
CA GLY A 38 29.44 -18.22 -1.50
C GLY A 38 30.51 -19.26 -1.84
N ASP A 39 30.60 -19.69 -3.10
CA ASP A 39 31.52 -20.75 -3.53
C ASP A 39 32.90 -20.23 -4.00
N GLY A 40 33.08 -18.91 -3.98
CA GLY A 40 34.26 -18.20 -4.43
C GLY A 40 34.33 -17.99 -5.95
N ARG A 41 33.26 -18.31 -6.69
CA ARG A 41 33.09 -18.05 -8.12
C ARG A 41 32.00 -17.03 -8.31
N TYR A 42 32.07 -16.31 -9.43
CA TYR A 42 31.04 -15.33 -9.75
C TYR A 42 29.94 -15.99 -10.56
N GLU A 43 28.71 -15.77 -10.10
CA GLU A 43 27.52 -15.90 -10.90
C GLU A 43 27.32 -14.64 -11.75
N VAL A 44 26.49 -14.76 -12.78
CA VAL A 44 26.06 -13.64 -13.61
C VAL A 44 24.55 -13.45 -13.44
N VAL A 45 24.17 -12.34 -12.81
CA VAL A 45 22.79 -11.92 -12.58
C VAL A 45 22.38 -10.93 -13.67
N VAL A 46 21.24 -11.18 -14.32
CA VAL A 46 20.73 -10.28 -15.36
C VAL A 46 19.22 -10.35 -15.49
N ALA A 47 18.58 -9.18 -15.54
CA ALA A 47 17.18 -9.04 -15.95
C ALA A 47 17.12 -8.53 -17.39
N MET A 48 16.51 -9.31 -18.27
CA MET A 48 16.37 -9.02 -19.69
C MET A 48 14.91 -8.78 -20.06
N ARG A 49 14.67 -8.07 -21.15
CA ARG A 49 13.37 -7.97 -21.81
C ARG A 49 13.38 -8.72 -23.14
N ASP A 50 12.24 -9.19 -23.61
CA ASP A 50 12.12 -9.73 -24.97
C ASP A 50 12.34 -8.61 -26.01
N PRO A 51 13.48 -8.59 -26.73
CA PRO A 51 13.79 -7.52 -27.68
C PRO A 51 13.00 -7.64 -28.99
N THR A 52 12.33 -8.77 -29.20
CA THR A 52 11.52 -9.01 -30.41
C THR A 52 10.06 -8.63 -30.22
N SER A 53 9.66 -8.36 -28.97
CA SER A 53 8.30 -7.99 -28.63
C SER A 53 7.97 -6.60 -29.16
N SER A 54 6.80 -6.48 -29.79
CA SER A 54 6.20 -5.19 -30.15
C SER A 54 5.33 -4.62 -29.03
N SER A 55 5.26 -5.29 -27.87
CA SER A 55 4.51 -4.80 -26.71
C SER A 55 5.20 -3.57 -26.12
N VAL A 56 4.41 -2.61 -25.64
CA VAL A 56 4.92 -1.47 -24.86
C VAL A 56 5.52 -1.95 -23.53
N PHE A 57 5.01 -3.08 -23.02
CA PHE A 57 5.53 -3.78 -21.84
C PHE A 57 5.96 -5.19 -22.28
N PRO A 58 7.19 -5.35 -22.79
CA PRO A 58 7.70 -6.65 -23.18
C PRO A 58 7.87 -7.54 -21.95
N SER A 59 7.70 -8.85 -22.13
CA SER A 59 8.00 -9.85 -21.12
C SER A 59 9.44 -9.71 -20.63
N GLY A 60 9.62 -9.79 -19.31
CA GLY A 60 10.91 -9.82 -18.65
C GLY A 60 11.37 -11.25 -18.35
N ALA A 61 12.69 -11.43 -18.25
CA ALA A 61 13.31 -12.65 -17.77
C ALA A 61 14.48 -12.31 -16.84
N LEU A 62 14.42 -12.75 -15.58
CA LEU A 62 15.55 -12.71 -14.65
C LEU A 62 16.28 -14.04 -14.73
N HIS A 63 17.61 -13.99 -14.81
CA HIS A 63 18.46 -15.17 -14.76
C HIS A 63 19.62 -14.97 -13.79
N VAL A 64 19.99 -16.06 -13.11
CA VAL A 64 21.24 -16.18 -12.34
C VAL A 64 22.02 -17.36 -12.90
N TYR A 65 23.10 -17.08 -13.62
CA TYR A 65 23.96 -18.11 -14.21
C TYR A 65 25.18 -18.39 -13.33
N GLY A 66 25.38 -19.62 -12.88
CA GLY A 66 26.53 -20.03 -12.08
C GLY A 66 27.45 -21.03 -12.76
N CYS A 67 28.72 -21.09 -12.33
CA CYS A 67 29.76 -21.90 -12.99
C CYS A 67 29.93 -23.29 -12.34
N LEU A 68 29.20 -24.29 -12.83
CA LEU A 68 29.30 -25.67 -12.39
C LEU A 68 30.20 -26.51 -13.30
N ALA A 69 31.15 -27.24 -12.72
CA ALA A 69 32.07 -28.15 -13.42
C ALA A 69 32.82 -27.51 -14.62
N GLY A 70 33.06 -26.20 -14.57
CA GLY A 70 33.78 -25.45 -15.61
C GLY A 70 32.91 -24.89 -16.72
N GLY A 71 31.58 -24.93 -16.59
CA GLY A 71 30.64 -24.25 -17.49
C GLY A 71 29.52 -23.53 -16.75
N TYR A 72 29.07 -22.42 -17.31
CA TYR A 72 27.88 -21.72 -16.86
C TYR A 72 26.61 -22.53 -17.13
N VAL A 73 25.78 -22.63 -16.10
CA VAL A 73 24.42 -23.18 -16.12
C VAL A 73 23.46 -22.16 -15.53
N ASP A 74 22.18 -22.27 -15.86
CA ASP A 74 21.13 -21.45 -15.25
C ASP A 74 20.80 -22.01 -13.86
N LEU A 75 21.14 -21.29 -12.79
CA LEU A 75 20.85 -21.67 -11.42
C LEU A 75 19.45 -21.21 -11.00
N HIS A 76 18.97 -20.11 -11.58
CA HIS A 76 17.63 -19.58 -11.33
C HIS A 76 17.13 -18.80 -12.53
N SER A 77 15.86 -19.01 -12.88
CA SER A 77 15.22 -18.28 -13.96
C SER A 77 13.77 -17.95 -13.61
N GLU A 78 13.39 -16.70 -13.80
CA GLU A 78 12.00 -16.24 -13.72
C GLU A 78 11.63 -15.51 -15.00
N THR A 79 10.44 -15.79 -15.52
CA THR A 79 9.91 -15.11 -16.69
C THR A 79 8.54 -14.55 -16.38
N THR A 80 8.26 -13.36 -16.86
CA THR A 80 6.97 -12.69 -16.67
C THR A 80 6.22 -12.56 -18.00
N ASP A 81 4.90 -12.48 -17.92
CA ASP A 81 4.06 -12.14 -19.07
C ASP A 81 3.65 -10.68 -18.98
N GLY A 82 4.29 -9.82 -19.78
CA GLY A 82 3.98 -8.38 -19.83
C GLY A 82 4.43 -7.54 -18.64
N LEU A 83 5.32 -8.04 -17.77
CA LEU A 83 5.95 -7.25 -16.70
C LEU A 83 7.41 -6.99 -17.02
N ALA A 84 7.87 -5.75 -16.83
CA ALA A 84 9.29 -5.44 -16.95
C ALA A 84 10.02 -5.89 -15.68
N LEU A 85 11.19 -6.51 -15.83
CA LEU A 85 12.07 -6.87 -14.74
C LEU A 85 13.32 -5.99 -14.73
N GLU A 86 13.73 -5.50 -13.56
CA GLU A 86 14.95 -4.71 -13.39
C GLU A 86 15.67 -5.10 -12.10
N VAL A 87 16.98 -5.42 -12.20
CA VAL A 87 17.82 -5.65 -11.02
C VAL A 87 18.13 -4.32 -10.37
N LEU A 88 17.71 -4.13 -9.12
CA LEU A 88 17.96 -2.91 -8.37
C LEU A 88 19.32 -2.93 -7.70
N GLN A 89 19.64 -4.04 -7.03
CA GLN A 89 20.81 -4.17 -6.18
C GLN A 89 21.17 -5.64 -6.02
N VAL A 90 22.47 -5.92 -5.94
CA VAL A 90 22.98 -7.22 -5.52
C VAL A 90 23.90 -7.00 -4.33
N SER A 91 23.49 -7.46 -3.16
CA SER A 91 24.17 -7.23 -1.88
C SER A 91 23.56 -8.10 -0.79
N ASP A 92 24.31 -8.39 0.27
CA ASP A 92 23.80 -9.00 1.51
C ASP A 92 22.63 -8.21 2.12
N ALA A 93 21.41 -8.64 1.82
CA ALA A 93 20.19 -8.01 2.28
C ALA A 93 19.68 -8.69 3.55
N ASP A 94 19.77 -10.02 3.66
CA ASP A 94 19.25 -10.77 4.81
C ASP A 94 20.25 -10.97 5.97
N THR A 95 21.46 -10.41 5.84
CA THR A 95 22.55 -10.41 6.82
C THR A 95 23.23 -11.76 7.05
N ASP A 96 23.10 -12.70 6.12
CA ASP A 96 23.74 -14.01 6.19
C ASP A 96 25.21 -14.04 5.71
N GLY A 97 25.67 -12.95 5.08
CA GLY A 97 27.02 -12.77 4.57
C GLY A 97 27.22 -13.20 3.11
N LEU A 98 26.15 -13.59 2.40
CA LEU A 98 26.11 -13.81 0.96
C LEU A 98 25.35 -12.66 0.29
N ASP A 99 25.68 -12.39 -0.98
CA ASP A 99 24.94 -11.35 -1.72
C ASP A 99 23.57 -11.88 -2.17
N ASP A 100 22.50 -11.11 -1.89
CA ASP A 100 21.15 -11.36 -2.37
C ASP A 100 20.84 -10.58 -3.65
N VAL A 101 19.94 -11.09 -4.49
CA VAL A 101 19.48 -10.42 -5.70
C VAL A 101 18.16 -9.70 -5.44
N ALA A 102 18.21 -8.37 -5.31
CA ALA A 102 17.03 -7.52 -5.26
C ALA A 102 16.66 -7.01 -6.65
N TYR A 103 15.41 -7.25 -7.06
CA TYR A 103 14.90 -6.84 -8.38
C TYR A 103 13.44 -6.43 -8.27
N THR A 104 12.96 -5.74 -9.30
CA THR A 104 11.58 -5.27 -9.38
C THR A 104 10.83 -5.89 -10.52
N GLU A 105 9.52 -6.03 -10.33
CA GLU A 105 8.56 -6.37 -11.38
C GLU A 105 7.64 -5.18 -11.57
N SER A 106 7.60 -4.63 -12.79
CA SER A 106 6.81 -3.44 -13.10
C SER A 106 5.64 -3.76 -14.03
N ALA A 107 4.43 -3.47 -13.55
CA ALA A 107 3.18 -3.52 -14.30
C ALA A 107 2.69 -2.10 -14.58
N CYS A 108 2.75 -1.66 -15.84
CA CYS A 108 2.35 -0.31 -16.22
C CYS A 108 1.03 -0.32 -16.99
N GLY A 109 0.06 0.48 -16.52
CA GLY A 109 -1.14 0.84 -17.26
C GLY A 109 -0.96 2.13 -18.05
N ALA A 110 -2.07 2.73 -18.47
CA ALA A 110 -2.06 3.99 -19.22
C ALA A 110 -1.45 5.17 -18.43
N HIS A 111 -1.51 5.11 -17.10
CA HIS A 111 -1.22 6.25 -16.22
C HIS A 111 -0.45 5.90 -14.95
N THR A 112 -0.22 4.62 -14.67
CA THR A 112 0.40 4.20 -13.40
C THR A 112 1.21 2.95 -13.62
N CYS A 113 2.43 2.94 -13.09
CA CYS A 113 3.22 1.73 -12.94
C CYS A 113 3.17 1.29 -11.49
N MET A 114 2.61 0.10 -11.27
CA MET A 114 2.79 -0.62 -10.02
C MET A 114 4.10 -1.37 -10.11
N VAL A 115 4.91 -1.25 -9.07
CA VAL A 115 6.22 -1.89 -9.00
C VAL A 115 6.24 -2.74 -7.74
N SER A 116 6.54 -4.02 -7.92
CA SER A 116 6.72 -5.00 -6.87
C SER A 116 8.20 -5.22 -6.60
N LEU A 117 8.65 -5.15 -5.35
CA LEU A 117 10.01 -5.53 -4.96
C LEU A 117 10.09 -7.03 -4.65
N ARG A 118 11.11 -7.69 -5.18
CA ARG A 118 11.47 -9.08 -4.92
C ARG A 118 12.92 -9.16 -4.47
N ILE A 119 13.21 -10.12 -3.60
CA ILE A 119 14.58 -10.44 -3.18
C ILE A 119 14.75 -11.97 -3.23
N LEU A 120 15.84 -12.42 -3.83
CA LEU A 120 16.26 -13.82 -3.89
C LEU A 120 17.56 -14.01 -3.13
N GLY A 121 17.61 -15.02 -2.25
CA GLY A 121 18.81 -15.44 -1.54
C GLY A 121 19.12 -16.91 -1.82
N TRP A 122 20.37 -17.30 -1.60
CA TRP A 122 20.84 -18.68 -1.83
C TRP A 122 20.73 -19.53 -0.56
N ASP A 123 19.95 -20.61 -0.59
CA ASP A 123 19.74 -21.48 0.58
C ASP A 123 20.85 -22.55 0.80
N GLY A 124 21.92 -22.47 0.01
CA GLY A 124 22.97 -23.50 -0.08
C GLY A 124 22.76 -24.50 -1.21
N SER A 125 21.60 -24.51 -1.87
CA SER A 125 21.26 -25.44 -2.96
C SER A 125 20.44 -24.84 -4.08
N THR A 126 19.55 -23.89 -3.77
CA THR A 126 18.68 -23.19 -4.72
C THR A 126 18.45 -21.74 -4.29
N PHE A 127 18.02 -20.89 -5.23
CA PHE A 127 17.53 -19.56 -4.88
C PHE A 127 16.11 -19.63 -4.34
N ALA A 128 15.86 -18.89 -3.26
CA ALA A 128 14.55 -18.77 -2.62
C ALA A 128 14.16 -17.30 -2.44
N HIS A 129 12.86 -17.01 -2.53
CA HIS A 129 12.36 -15.66 -2.26
C HIS A 129 12.43 -15.34 -0.77
N LEU A 130 12.94 -14.15 -0.48
CA LEU A 130 13.11 -13.64 0.89
C LEU A 130 11.99 -12.69 1.31
N MET A 131 11.05 -12.34 0.43
CA MET A 131 9.90 -11.49 0.78
C MET A 131 8.77 -12.33 1.41
N GLY A 132 8.36 -11.96 2.63
CA GLY A 132 7.28 -12.64 3.37
C GLY A 132 5.87 -12.19 2.97
N GLY A 133 5.77 -11.16 2.14
CA GLY A 133 4.53 -10.59 1.63
C GLY A 133 4.76 -9.82 0.33
N LEU A 134 3.69 -9.29 -0.24
CA LEU A 134 3.76 -8.46 -1.44
C LEU A 134 4.08 -7.01 -1.06
N LEU A 135 5.25 -6.54 -1.45
CA LEU A 135 5.62 -5.12 -1.42
C LEU A 135 5.40 -4.52 -2.81
N GLU A 136 4.20 -4.03 -3.07
CA GLU A 136 3.81 -3.40 -4.33
C GLU A 136 3.32 -1.97 -4.10
N MET A 137 3.86 -1.01 -4.85
CA MET A 137 3.53 0.39 -4.72
C MET A 137 3.50 1.09 -6.09
N PRO A 138 2.75 2.20 -6.24
CA PRO A 138 2.80 3.01 -7.45
C PRO A 138 4.09 3.84 -7.48
N TYR A 139 4.85 3.77 -8.57
CA TYR A 139 6.11 4.53 -8.78
C TYR A 139 7.00 4.66 -7.53
N PRO A 140 7.36 3.56 -6.85
CA PRO A 140 8.03 3.62 -5.58
C PRO A 140 9.51 3.98 -5.72
N THR A 141 10.07 4.41 -4.60
CA THR A 141 11.51 4.42 -4.37
C THR A 141 11.83 3.41 -3.27
N TYR A 142 12.82 2.55 -3.52
CA TYR A 142 13.31 1.58 -2.55
C TYR A 142 14.73 1.92 -2.14
N THR A 143 15.00 1.91 -0.84
CA THR A 143 16.35 1.95 -0.27
C THR A 143 16.61 0.65 0.48
N LEU A 144 17.61 -0.11 0.05
CA LEU A 144 17.97 -1.39 0.66
C LEU A 144 19.23 -1.22 1.51
N SER A 145 19.17 -1.75 2.71
CA SER A 145 20.30 -1.88 3.64
C SER A 145 20.27 -3.26 4.31
N PRO A 146 21.38 -3.73 4.89
CA PRO A 146 21.39 -5.06 5.52
C PRO A 146 20.31 -5.16 6.60
N GLY A 147 19.40 -6.11 6.40
CA GLY A 147 18.26 -6.42 7.27
C GLY A 147 17.05 -5.48 7.13
N ARG A 148 17.06 -4.51 6.21
CA ARG A 148 16.01 -3.47 6.14
C ARG A 148 15.77 -2.91 4.73
N ILE A 149 14.49 -2.76 4.40
CA ILE A 149 14.00 -2.08 3.19
C ILE A 149 13.16 -0.88 3.63
N ASP A 150 13.54 0.31 3.20
CA ASP A 150 12.73 1.51 3.29
C ASP A 150 12.07 1.76 1.92
N ALA A 151 10.74 1.71 1.88
CA ALA A 151 9.94 1.89 0.67
C ALA A 151 9.11 3.16 0.78
N GLU A 152 9.17 4.01 -0.24
CA GLU A 152 8.35 5.23 -0.35
C GLU A 152 7.41 5.11 -1.56
N SER A 153 6.11 5.32 -1.36
CA SER A 153 5.13 5.31 -2.43
C SER A 153 5.23 6.56 -3.29
N GLY A 154 5.18 6.41 -4.61
CA GLY A 154 4.82 7.50 -5.51
C GLY A 154 3.30 7.70 -5.59
N ARG A 155 2.85 8.43 -6.61
CA ARG A 155 1.43 8.72 -6.85
C ARG A 155 0.91 8.07 -8.11
N ILE A 156 -0.27 7.48 -8.01
CA ILE A 156 -1.08 6.98 -9.13
C ILE A 156 -1.38 8.15 -10.07
N GLY A 157 -0.89 8.09 -11.31
CA GLY A 157 -1.01 9.15 -12.31
C GLY A 157 -2.41 9.30 -12.95
N SER A 158 -3.46 8.80 -12.30
CA SER A 158 -4.83 8.80 -12.80
C SER A 158 -5.69 9.81 -12.04
N VAL A 159 -6.54 10.54 -12.78
CA VAL A 159 -7.50 11.46 -12.16
C VAL A 159 -8.48 10.73 -11.23
N GLY A 160 -8.88 9.50 -11.57
CA GLY A 160 -9.82 8.71 -10.77
C GLY A 160 -9.24 8.12 -9.49
N ALA A 161 -7.93 8.29 -9.25
CA ALA A 161 -7.31 7.98 -7.97
C ALA A 161 -7.75 8.98 -6.89
N GLU A 162 -8.13 10.21 -7.30
CA GLU A 162 -8.63 11.29 -6.44
C GLU A 162 -7.63 11.61 -5.30
N PRO A 163 -7.98 12.06 -4.06
CA PRO A 163 -6.98 12.59 -3.16
C PRO A 163 -6.05 11.48 -2.69
N GLN A 164 -4.80 11.57 -3.11
CA GLN A 164 -3.76 10.63 -2.73
C GLN A 164 -2.92 11.17 -1.58
N ARG A 165 -2.46 10.24 -0.75
CA ARG A 165 -1.56 10.52 0.37
C ARG A 165 -0.36 9.61 0.22
N ASP A 166 0.81 10.23 0.22
CA ASP A 166 2.06 9.49 0.17
C ASP A 166 2.20 8.71 1.48
N TYR A 167 2.71 7.48 1.39
CA TYR A 167 3.02 6.63 2.52
C TYR A 167 4.35 5.93 2.31
N SER A 168 4.95 5.51 3.41
CA SER A 168 6.14 4.67 3.40
C SER A 168 5.91 3.40 4.18
N GLU A 169 6.65 2.37 3.81
CA GLU A 169 6.73 1.13 4.55
C GLU A 169 8.17 0.82 4.92
N VAL A 170 8.34 0.28 6.11
CA VAL A 170 9.60 -0.31 6.56
C VAL A 170 9.38 -1.81 6.63
N TRP A 171 10.24 -2.53 5.92
CA TRP A 171 10.29 -3.99 6.00
C TRP A 171 11.62 -4.40 6.62
N GLU A 172 11.56 -5.30 7.58
CA GLU A 172 12.74 -5.79 8.29
C GLU A 172 12.84 -7.29 8.19
N TRP A 173 14.08 -7.78 8.18
CA TRP A 173 14.38 -9.20 8.19
C TRP A 173 13.95 -9.83 9.51
N SER A 174 13.07 -10.82 9.44
CA SER A 174 12.58 -11.55 10.62
C SER A 174 13.51 -12.69 11.08
N GLY A 175 14.59 -12.96 10.35
CA GLY A 175 15.40 -14.18 10.47
C GLY A 175 15.06 -15.26 9.44
N SER A 176 14.00 -15.07 8.63
CA SER A 176 13.62 -15.97 7.54
C SER A 176 13.00 -15.31 6.32
N VAL A 177 12.27 -14.21 6.51
CA VAL A 177 11.69 -13.39 5.44
C VAL A 177 11.63 -11.93 5.84
N PHE A 178 11.62 -11.00 4.89
CA PHE A 178 11.27 -9.61 5.11
C PHE A 178 9.77 -9.49 5.37
N THR A 179 9.43 -8.80 6.46
CA THR A 179 8.04 -8.52 6.84
C THR A 179 7.88 -7.03 7.10
N VAL A 180 6.72 -6.47 6.74
CA VAL A 180 6.38 -5.09 7.11
C VAL A 180 6.38 -4.94 8.63
N THR A 181 7.17 -4.01 9.15
CA THR A 181 7.21 -3.67 10.59
C THR A 181 6.62 -2.29 10.86
N GLN A 182 6.56 -1.43 9.85
CA GLN A 182 5.96 -0.11 9.95
C GLN A 182 5.32 0.31 8.63
N GLN A 183 4.16 0.96 8.71
CA GLN A 183 3.57 1.73 7.62
C GLN A 183 3.27 3.13 8.14
N VAL A 184 3.76 4.16 7.46
CA VAL A 184 3.63 5.56 7.87
C VAL A 184 2.98 6.35 6.76
N TRP A 185 1.81 6.93 7.05
CA TRP A 185 1.17 7.90 6.18
C TRP A 185 1.78 9.28 6.44
N GLY A 186 2.10 10.04 5.38
CA GLY A 186 2.51 11.44 5.51
C GLY A 186 1.44 12.28 6.23
N ALA A 187 1.67 13.52 6.67
CA ALA A 187 0.62 14.30 7.35
C ALA A 187 -0.64 14.50 6.46
N PRO A 188 -1.87 14.51 7.02
CA PRO A 188 -3.07 14.69 6.22
C PRO A 188 -3.16 16.14 5.73
N VAL A 189 -3.29 16.32 4.41
CA VAL A 189 -3.63 17.62 3.81
C VAL A 189 -5.15 17.78 3.75
N TYR A 190 -5.85 16.71 3.35
CA TYR A 190 -7.31 16.71 3.20
C TYR A 190 -8.01 16.22 4.46
N ARG A 191 -9.18 16.80 4.76
CA ARG A 191 -10.03 16.39 5.90
C ARG A 191 -10.40 14.91 5.86
N TYR A 192 -10.62 14.38 4.67
CA TYR A 192 -10.89 12.95 4.47
C TYR A 192 -9.73 12.06 4.93
N HIS A 193 -8.48 12.45 4.67
CA HIS A 193 -7.31 11.68 5.12
C HIS A 193 -7.13 11.73 6.63
N ALA A 194 -7.44 12.86 7.28
CA ALA A 194 -7.48 12.94 8.72
C ALA A 194 -8.58 12.02 9.30
N LEU A 195 -9.74 11.92 8.64
CA LEU A 195 -10.79 10.97 9.04
C LEU A 195 -10.28 9.52 8.98
N LEU A 196 -9.58 9.14 7.91
CA LEU A 196 -8.99 7.80 7.80
C LEU A 196 -7.92 7.52 8.87
N ASP A 197 -7.20 8.55 9.34
CA ASP A 197 -6.32 8.42 10.51
C ASP A 197 -7.10 8.07 11.77
N GLY A 198 -8.26 8.71 11.96
CA GLY A 198 -9.18 8.43 13.07
C GLY A 198 -9.70 7.00 13.03
N GLU A 199 -10.17 6.54 11.86
CA GLU A 199 -10.66 5.16 11.71
C GLU A 199 -9.55 4.14 12.01
N ARG A 200 -8.31 4.36 11.55
CA ARG A 200 -7.18 3.47 11.85
C ARG A 200 -6.86 3.42 13.34
N ALA A 201 -6.87 4.57 14.03
CA ALA A 201 -6.66 4.61 15.48
C ALA A 201 -7.79 3.90 16.23
N LEU A 202 -9.04 4.07 15.79
CA LEU A 202 -10.21 3.42 16.38
C LEU A 202 -10.14 1.90 16.26
N LEU A 203 -9.84 1.38 15.06
CA LEU A 203 -9.71 -0.05 14.79
C LEU A 203 -8.52 -0.69 15.53
N ALA A 204 -7.46 0.09 15.78
CA ALA A 204 -6.32 -0.34 16.59
C ALA A 204 -6.62 -0.34 18.11
N GLY A 205 -7.80 0.14 18.54
CA GLY A 205 -8.16 0.30 19.94
C GLY A 205 -7.47 1.47 20.64
N ASP A 206 -6.79 2.35 19.89
CA ASP A 206 -6.20 3.58 20.42
C ASP A 206 -7.25 4.69 20.46
N TYR A 207 -8.19 4.55 21.40
CA TYR A 207 -9.30 5.49 21.54
C TYR A 207 -8.85 6.90 21.88
N ALA A 208 -7.72 7.06 22.57
CA ALA A 208 -7.18 8.38 22.91
C ALA A 208 -6.71 9.14 21.65
N ALA A 209 -5.99 8.44 20.76
CA ALA A 209 -5.60 9.00 19.47
C ALA A 209 -6.83 9.25 18.58
N ALA A 210 -7.76 8.28 18.50
CA ALA A 210 -8.97 8.40 17.69
C ALA A 210 -9.80 9.63 18.09
N ILE A 211 -10.06 9.82 19.38
CA ILE A 211 -10.78 11.00 19.92
C ILE A 211 -10.11 12.31 19.46
N THR A 212 -8.80 12.43 19.65
CA THR A 212 -8.04 13.63 19.26
C THR A 212 -8.13 13.91 17.76
N ILE A 213 -8.03 12.85 16.95
CA ILE A 213 -8.08 12.98 15.48
C ILE A 213 -9.49 13.34 15.01
N TYR A 214 -10.54 12.74 15.57
CA TYR A 214 -11.91 13.13 15.20
C TYR A 214 -12.22 14.56 15.59
N GLU A 215 -11.73 15.06 16.74
CA GLU A 215 -11.81 16.47 17.09
C GLU A 215 -11.10 17.35 16.05
N GLN A 216 -9.91 16.96 15.57
CA GLN A 216 -9.22 17.64 14.48
C GLN A 216 -10.05 17.65 13.19
N VAL A 217 -10.65 16.52 12.80
CA VAL A 217 -11.51 16.41 11.60
C VAL A 217 -12.72 17.32 11.70
N ILE A 218 -13.21 17.63 12.89
CA ILE A 218 -14.34 18.53 13.11
C ILE A 218 -13.90 19.99 13.09
N ASP A 219 -12.83 20.34 13.81
CA ASP A 219 -12.52 21.72 14.20
C ASP A 219 -11.35 22.36 13.42
N ASP A 220 -10.46 21.57 12.81
CA ASP A 220 -9.27 22.10 12.13
C ASP A 220 -9.65 22.72 10.78
N GLU A 221 -9.58 24.04 10.69
CA GLU A 221 -9.86 24.83 9.48
C GLU A 221 -8.71 24.79 8.45
N THR A 222 -7.55 24.21 8.80
CA THR A 222 -6.42 24.08 7.87
C THR A 222 -6.49 22.83 7.00
N LEU A 223 -7.34 21.86 7.36
CA LEU A 223 -7.60 20.68 6.54
C LEU A 223 -8.40 21.05 5.30
N GLU A 224 -7.81 20.83 4.13
CA GLU A 224 -8.42 21.11 2.84
C GLU A 224 -9.60 20.17 2.55
N ALA A 225 -10.56 20.67 1.79
CA ALA A 225 -11.62 19.84 1.22
C ALA A 225 -11.17 19.24 -0.11
N PHE A 226 -11.76 18.11 -0.50
CA PHE A 226 -11.63 17.54 -1.85
C PHE A 226 -13.02 17.38 -2.49
N PRO A 227 -13.69 18.50 -2.82
CA PRO A 227 -15.07 18.46 -3.29
C PRO A 227 -15.12 18.06 -4.77
N ARG A 228 -15.66 16.86 -5.08
CA ARG A 228 -15.90 16.42 -6.47
C ARG A 228 -17.35 16.54 -6.87
N HIS A 229 -18.23 16.00 -6.06
CA HIS A 229 -19.69 15.99 -6.29
C HIS A 229 -20.46 16.90 -5.32
N TYR A 230 -19.77 17.40 -4.30
CA TYR A 230 -20.30 18.25 -3.24
C TYR A 230 -19.60 19.60 -3.27
N THR A 231 -20.18 20.60 -2.63
CA THR A 231 -19.43 21.82 -2.28
C THR A 231 -18.49 21.57 -1.11
N GLU A 232 -17.45 22.41 -0.96
CA GLU A 232 -16.54 22.36 0.20
C GLU A 232 -17.29 22.39 1.54
N ALA A 233 -18.33 23.22 1.65
CA ALA A 233 -19.14 23.32 2.86
C ALA A 233 -19.96 22.04 3.13
N GLU A 234 -20.51 21.42 2.08
CA GLU A 234 -21.25 20.16 2.21
C GLU A 234 -20.32 19.01 2.58
N GLU A 235 -19.17 18.88 1.90
CA GLU A 235 -18.18 17.84 2.22
C GLU A 235 -17.69 17.97 3.65
N LYS A 236 -17.34 19.19 4.07
CA LYS A 236 -16.97 19.45 5.47
C LYS A 236 -18.08 19.03 6.42
N ALA A 237 -19.33 19.36 6.13
CA ALA A 237 -20.46 18.98 6.96
C ALA A 237 -20.63 17.45 7.06
N TRP A 238 -20.50 16.72 5.95
CA TRP A 238 -20.54 15.25 5.92
C TRP A 238 -19.41 14.62 6.74
N LEU A 239 -18.17 15.01 6.49
CA LEU A 239 -17.00 14.47 7.19
C LEU A 239 -17.02 14.82 8.69
N SER A 240 -17.44 16.03 9.04
CA SER A 240 -17.56 16.45 10.44
C SER A 240 -18.70 15.72 11.16
N ALA A 241 -19.82 15.47 10.47
CA ALA A 241 -20.92 14.67 11.02
C ALA A 241 -20.46 13.24 11.30
N PHE A 242 -19.74 12.63 10.35
CA PHE A 242 -19.22 11.26 10.49
C PHE A 242 -18.17 11.16 11.59
N ALA A 243 -17.20 12.08 11.62
CA ALA A 243 -16.21 12.17 12.68
C ALA A 243 -16.86 12.39 14.06
N ARG A 244 -17.92 13.20 14.17
CA ARG A 244 -18.63 13.39 15.44
C ARG A 244 -19.39 12.14 15.89
N SER A 245 -19.99 11.42 14.96
CA SER A 245 -20.60 10.10 15.25
C SER A 245 -19.54 9.15 15.82
N ARG A 246 -18.37 9.07 15.17
CA ARG A 246 -17.25 8.27 15.63
C ARG A 246 -16.67 8.69 16.95
N LEU A 247 -16.49 10.00 17.16
CA LEU A 247 -16.06 10.58 18.43
C LEU A 247 -16.99 10.17 19.57
N ALA A 248 -18.30 10.16 19.34
CA ALA A 248 -19.27 9.75 20.33
C ALA A 248 -19.05 8.28 20.76
N VAL A 249 -18.93 7.37 19.80
CA VAL A 249 -18.69 5.94 20.07
C VAL A 249 -17.32 5.72 20.71
N ALA A 250 -16.26 6.37 20.20
CA ALA A 250 -14.91 6.30 20.76
C ALA A 250 -14.86 6.74 22.22
N ARG A 251 -15.59 7.79 22.60
CA ARG A 251 -15.72 8.22 24.00
C ARG A 251 -16.46 7.20 24.86
N ILE A 252 -17.55 6.61 24.36
CA ILE A 252 -18.31 5.57 25.07
C ILE A 252 -17.42 4.36 25.38
N VAL A 253 -16.72 3.83 24.37
CA VAL A 253 -15.84 2.65 24.56
C VAL A 253 -14.60 2.98 25.40
N ALA A 254 -14.16 4.24 25.43
CA ALA A 254 -13.13 4.72 26.35
C ALA A 254 -13.64 4.98 27.79
N GLY A 255 -14.95 4.81 28.05
CA GLY A 255 -15.58 4.98 29.36
C GLY A 255 -16.12 6.39 29.65
N ASP A 256 -16.00 7.34 28.73
CA ASP A 256 -16.60 8.67 28.82
C ASP A 256 -18.02 8.69 28.24
N GLN A 257 -18.94 8.07 28.98
CA GLN A 257 -20.35 7.99 28.61
C GLN A 257 -21.01 9.36 28.48
N THR A 258 -20.64 10.31 29.34
CA THR A 258 -21.24 11.65 29.35
C THR A 258 -20.79 12.44 28.13
N GLY A 259 -19.49 12.39 27.81
CA GLY A 259 -18.96 13.01 26.61
C GLY A 259 -19.51 12.39 25.33
N GLY A 260 -19.63 11.07 25.26
CA GLY A 260 -20.22 10.40 24.10
C GLY A 260 -21.67 10.79 23.84
N GLN A 261 -22.50 10.79 24.88
CA GLN A 261 -23.90 11.23 24.78
C GLN A 261 -24.05 12.70 24.38
N ALA A 262 -23.14 13.57 24.84
CA ALA A 262 -23.13 14.97 24.42
C ALA A 262 -22.87 15.11 22.92
N GLU A 263 -21.97 14.30 22.34
CA GLU A 263 -21.69 14.33 20.91
C GLU A 263 -22.88 13.87 20.06
N PHE A 264 -23.63 12.85 20.51
CA PHE A 264 -24.88 12.45 19.84
C PHE A 264 -25.88 13.60 19.76
N ILE A 265 -26.07 14.33 20.86
CA ILE A 265 -26.98 15.47 20.91
C ILE A 265 -26.50 16.59 19.97
N LEU A 266 -25.21 16.91 20.00
CA LEU A 266 -24.63 17.94 19.13
C LEU A 266 -24.78 17.58 17.66
N LEU A 267 -24.59 16.32 17.29
CA LEU A 267 -24.77 15.84 15.93
C LEU A 267 -26.21 16.07 15.44
N GLN A 268 -27.22 15.75 16.25
CA GLN A 268 -28.63 15.99 15.89
C GLN A 268 -28.96 17.48 15.73
N ILE A 269 -28.40 18.33 16.59
CA ILE A 269 -28.64 19.78 16.55
C ILE A 269 -27.98 20.41 15.32
N SER A 270 -26.75 20.01 15.00
CA SER A 270 -25.98 20.59 13.90
C SER A 270 -26.43 20.10 12.52
N HIS A 271 -27.06 18.92 12.44
CA HIS A 271 -27.47 18.31 11.18
C HIS A 271 -28.96 17.94 11.14
N PRO A 272 -29.88 18.95 11.22
CA PRO A 272 -31.32 18.71 11.14
C PRO A 272 -31.76 18.18 9.77
N PRO A 273 -32.99 17.64 9.64
CA PRO A 273 -33.50 17.12 8.38
C PRO A 273 -33.31 18.08 7.20
N GLY A 274 -32.71 17.56 6.12
CA GLY A 274 -32.43 18.31 4.89
C GLY A 274 -31.11 19.08 4.87
N SER A 275 -30.28 18.97 5.91
CA SER A 275 -28.90 19.49 5.92
C SER A 275 -27.88 18.43 5.48
N ALA A 276 -26.72 18.85 4.97
CA ALA A 276 -25.61 17.94 4.68
C ALA A 276 -25.15 17.21 5.95
N GLY A 277 -24.97 15.90 5.88
CA GLY A 277 -24.64 15.05 7.04
C GLY A 277 -25.84 14.60 7.88
N HIS A 278 -27.08 14.94 7.49
CA HIS A 278 -28.28 14.50 8.19
C HIS A 278 -28.45 12.97 8.21
N GLU A 279 -28.03 12.29 7.15
CA GLU A 279 -28.10 10.83 7.05
C GLU A 279 -27.17 10.16 8.07
N VAL A 280 -25.99 10.75 8.33
CA VAL A 280 -25.11 10.32 9.42
C VAL A 280 -25.77 10.53 10.77
N ALA A 281 -26.40 11.70 10.98
CA ALA A 281 -27.14 11.97 12.21
C ALA A 281 -28.28 10.95 12.41
N SER A 282 -28.97 10.56 11.34
CA SER A 282 -30.06 9.58 11.38
C SER A 282 -29.57 8.20 11.81
N LEU A 283 -28.47 7.69 11.23
CA LEU A 283 -27.85 6.43 11.67
C LEU A 283 -27.40 6.51 13.14
N THR A 284 -26.82 7.64 13.51
CA THR A 284 -26.33 7.81 14.89
C THR A 284 -27.46 7.89 15.91
N ALA A 285 -28.65 8.36 15.52
CA ALA A 285 -29.83 8.32 16.38
C ALA A 285 -30.31 6.88 16.64
N ILE A 286 -30.20 5.99 15.64
CA ILE A 286 -30.48 4.55 15.80
C ILE A 286 -29.49 3.95 16.79
N PHE A 287 -28.20 4.18 16.59
CA PHE A 287 -27.15 3.74 17.51
C PHE A 287 -27.44 4.20 18.94
N ALA A 288 -27.68 5.50 19.15
CA ALA A 288 -27.88 6.08 20.48
C ALA A 288 -29.12 5.51 21.18
N ALA A 289 -30.20 5.25 20.43
CA ALA A 289 -31.43 4.68 20.98
C ALA A 289 -31.23 3.22 21.42
N GLU A 290 -30.57 2.42 20.58
CA GLU A 290 -30.30 1.02 20.91
C GLU A 290 -29.30 0.91 22.06
N TYR A 291 -28.20 1.67 22.02
CA TYR A 291 -27.21 1.71 23.10
C TYR A 291 -27.84 2.11 24.45
N ALA A 292 -28.76 3.08 24.46
CA ALA A 292 -29.48 3.46 25.67
C ALA A 292 -30.41 2.36 26.21
N ALA A 293 -30.85 1.44 25.37
CA ALA A 293 -31.71 0.32 25.75
C ALA A 293 -30.92 -0.92 26.20
N THR A 294 -29.77 -1.18 25.59
CA THR A 294 -29.00 -2.42 25.77
C THR A 294 -27.71 -2.25 26.56
N ASP A 295 -27.15 -1.04 26.63
CA ASP A 295 -25.78 -0.77 27.09
C ASP A 295 -24.73 -1.58 26.31
N SER A 296 -25.03 -1.93 25.05
CA SER A 296 -24.20 -2.74 24.16
C SER A 296 -23.89 -1.99 22.88
N VAL A 297 -22.61 -1.75 22.62
CA VAL A 297 -22.13 -1.10 21.38
C VAL A 297 -22.34 -2.03 20.18
N GLU A 298 -22.17 -3.35 20.37
CA GLU A 298 -22.38 -4.38 19.34
C GLU A 298 -23.86 -4.38 18.88
N ASP A 299 -24.81 -4.44 19.83
CA ASP A 299 -26.24 -4.42 19.50
C ASP A 299 -26.62 -3.11 18.78
N ALA A 300 -26.03 -1.98 19.21
CA ALA A 300 -26.25 -0.69 18.60
C ALA A 300 -25.69 -0.60 17.17
N CYS A 301 -24.55 -1.24 16.91
CA CYS A 301 -24.01 -1.35 15.56
C CYS A 301 -24.88 -2.24 14.67
N ASP A 302 -25.33 -3.39 15.16
CA ASP A 302 -26.26 -4.26 14.42
C ASP A 302 -27.54 -3.50 14.02
N ALA A 303 -28.07 -2.65 14.92
CA ALA A 303 -29.23 -1.81 14.63
C ALA A 303 -28.96 -0.77 13.54
N VAL A 304 -27.77 -0.15 13.52
CA VAL A 304 -27.34 0.78 12.45
C VAL A 304 -27.26 0.05 11.11
N LEU A 305 -26.60 -1.11 11.08
CA LEU A 305 -26.39 -1.89 9.86
C LEU A 305 -27.70 -2.46 9.28
N ALA A 306 -28.75 -2.59 10.10
CA ALA A 306 -30.08 -2.97 9.65
C ALA A 306 -30.82 -1.86 8.88
N ASP A 307 -30.45 -0.58 9.03
CA ASP A 307 -31.03 0.52 8.23
C ASP A 307 -30.29 0.67 6.89
N THR A 308 -30.87 0.10 5.84
CA THR A 308 -30.26 0.13 4.51
C THR A 308 -30.33 1.49 3.82
N THR A 309 -31.30 2.35 4.17
CA THR A 309 -31.56 3.58 3.40
C THR A 309 -30.54 4.65 3.75
N ALA A 310 -30.39 4.95 5.04
CA ALA A 310 -29.41 5.92 5.49
C ALA A 310 -27.98 5.40 5.30
N SER A 311 -27.75 4.08 5.44
CA SER A 311 -26.47 3.45 5.13
C SER A 311 -26.07 3.65 3.66
N THR A 312 -27.00 3.49 2.71
CA THR A 312 -26.69 3.68 1.29
C THR A 312 -26.26 5.12 1.00
N ALA A 313 -26.94 6.13 1.57
CA ALA A 313 -26.57 7.52 1.34
C ALA A 313 -25.17 7.88 1.87
N VAL A 314 -24.80 7.36 3.06
CA VAL A 314 -23.46 7.57 3.63
C VAL A 314 -22.39 6.85 2.80
N LEU A 315 -22.66 5.62 2.37
CA LEU A 315 -21.74 4.86 1.50
C LEU A 315 -21.57 5.54 0.13
N ASP A 316 -22.65 6.07 -0.44
CA ASP A 316 -22.62 6.82 -1.70
C ASP A 316 -21.74 8.07 -1.58
N PHE A 317 -21.83 8.79 -0.46
CA PHE A 317 -20.96 9.94 -0.19
C PHE A 317 -19.47 9.54 -0.25
N PHE A 318 -19.08 8.51 0.50
CA PHE A 318 -17.68 8.09 0.55
C PHE A 318 -17.19 7.49 -0.78
N ASN A 319 -17.96 6.58 -1.37
CA ASN A 319 -17.54 5.82 -2.54
C ASN A 319 -17.63 6.60 -3.85
N SER A 320 -18.39 7.70 -3.90
CA SER A 320 -18.45 8.55 -5.10
C SER A 320 -17.42 9.68 -5.09
N ASN A 321 -16.94 10.13 -3.93
CA ASN A 321 -16.16 11.37 -3.81
C ASN A 321 -14.64 11.16 -3.79
N TYR A 322 -14.13 10.00 -3.34
CA TYR A 322 -12.70 9.84 -3.00
C TYR A 322 -11.90 8.87 -3.87
N GLY A 323 -12.46 8.36 -4.97
CA GLY A 323 -11.70 7.60 -5.98
C GLY A 323 -11.12 6.28 -5.49
N TYR A 324 -10.43 5.56 -6.38
CA TYR A 324 -10.00 4.19 -6.12
C TYR A 324 -8.66 4.07 -5.37
N ALA A 325 -7.95 5.18 -5.11
CA ALA A 325 -6.73 5.16 -4.28
C ALA A 325 -7.03 5.20 -2.78
N ASN A 326 -8.30 5.31 -2.41
CA ASN A 326 -8.78 5.34 -1.05
C ASN A 326 -9.64 4.09 -0.78
N PRO A 327 -9.87 3.73 0.49
CA PRO A 327 -10.69 2.57 0.84
C PRO A 327 -12.08 2.64 0.19
N ILE A 328 -12.55 1.49 -0.28
CA ILE A 328 -13.96 1.30 -0.61
C ILE A 328 -14.70 1.06 0.70
N TRP A 329 -15.68 1.91 0.98
CA TRP A 329 -16.50 1.77 2.17
C TRP A 329 -17.60 0.75 1.93
N GLU A 330 -17.72 -0.21 2.82
CA GLU A 330 -18.74 -1.25 2.86
C GLU A 330 -19.68 -1.02 4.04
N PRO A 331 -20.87 -1.64 4.07
CA PRO A 331 -21.79 -1.49 5.20
C PRO A 331 -21.14 -1.72 6.58
N PRO A 332 -20.32 -2.77 6.82
CA PRO A 332 -19.65 -2.96 8.10
C PRO A 332 -18.76 -1.79 8.53
N ASP A 333 -18.20 -1.04 7.58
CA ASP A 333 -17.39 0.13 7.87
C ASP A 333 -18.21 1.27 8.47
N LEU A 334 -19.55 1.26 8.40
CA LEU A 334 -20.37 2.29 9.05
C LEU A 334 -20.45 2.10 10.57
N CYS A 335 -20.21 0.90 11.10
CA CYS A 335 -20.18 0.62 12.53
C CYS A 335 -19.29 -0.60 12.86
N PRO A 336 -17.98 -0.41 13.05
CA PRO A 336 -17.00 -1.50 13.10
C PRO A 336 -16.75 -2.03 14.53
N PHE A 337 -17.79 -2.16 15.34
CA PHE A 337 -17.71 -2.64 16.74
C PHE A 337 -18.51 -3.92 16.96
#